data_AF-A0A8D8CWC8-F1
#
_entry.id   AF-A0A8D8CWC8-F1
#
_cell.length_a   1.000
_cell.length_b   1.000
_cell.length_c   1.000
_cell.angle_alpha   90.00
_cell.angle_beta   90.00
_cell.angle_gamma   90.00
#
_symmetry.space_group_name_H-M   'P 1'
#
loop_
_entity.id
_entity.type
_entity.pdbx_description
1 polymer ?
#
loop_
_entity_poly.entity_id
_entity_poly.type
_entity_poly.pdbx_seq_one_letter_code
_entity_poly.pdbx_strand_id
1 'polypeptide(L)'
;EKSSGDNTRRTKAVFVPANDGHAVSFLIKARKLGEIAIKIEAVNALKADSVEHILRVIPESHLIRRNEARFVDLTKQRSASYDIAIDIPRNVDAGSVFIKFTLDRELVHVSLGITFLITFF
;
A
#
# COMPACT_ATOMS: atom_id res chain seq x y z
N GLU A 1 12.31 -19.96 -31.31
CA GLU A 1 11.05 -19.46 -30.74
C GLU A 1 11.37 -18.60 -29.52
N LYS A 2 11.04 -17.31 -29.56
CA LYS A 2 11.52 -16.29 -28.61
C LYS A 2 10.58 -16.28 -27.40
N SER A 3 10.91 -17.06 -26.37
CA SER A 3 10.12 -17.13 -25.13
C SER A 3 10.05 -15.75 -24.47
N SER A 4 8.83 -15.23 -24.36
CA SER A 4 8.46 -14.01 -23.67
C SER A 4 9.00 -14.02 -22.25
N GLY A 5 10.00 -13.19 -21.96
CA GLY A 5 10.59 -13.08 -20.63
C GLY A 5 9.56 -12.59 -19.61
N ASP A 6 9.10 -13.51 -18.76
CA ASP A 6 8.31 -13.17 -17.59
C ASP A 6 9.17 -12.31 -16.64
N ASN A 7 8.97 -11.00 -16.67
CA ASN A 7 9.75 -10.02 -15.92
C ASN A 7 9.46 -10.05 -14.40
N THR A 8 8.64 -10.99 -13.94
CA THR A 8 8.25 -11.13 -12.53
C THR A 8 9.17 -12.08 -11.74
N ARG A 9 9.96 -12.93 -12.42
CA ARG A 9 10.86 -13.89 -11.77
C ARG A 9 12.31 -13.70 -12.25
N ARG A 10 13.24 -13.65 -11.31
CA ARG A 10 14.68 -13.62 -11.56
C ARG A 10 15.33 -14.85 -10.96
N THR A 11 16.12 -15.56 -11.75
CA THR A 11 16.79 -16.80 -11.33
C THR A 11 18.29 -16.66 -11.49
N LYS A 12 19.05 -17.18 -10.52
CA LYS A 12 20.51 -17.32 -10.61
C LYS A 12 20.87 -18.78 -10.29
N ALA A 13 21.65 -19.40 -11.15
CA ALA A 13 22.23 -20.71 -10.90
C ALA A 13 23.62 -20.53 -10.26
N VAL A 14 23.90 -21.26 -9.20
CA VAL A 14 25.14 -21.18 -8.44
C VAL A 14 25.56 -22.58 -8.04
N PHE A 15 26.87 -22.84 -8.09
CA PHE A 15 27.46 -24.07 -7.56
C PHE A 15 27.88 -23.84 -6.10
N VAL A 16 27.40 -24.69 -5.20
CA VAL A 16 27.73 -24.63 -3.77
C VAL A 16 28.41 -25.95 -3.38
N PRO A 17 29.67 -25.93 -2.93
CA PRO A 17 30.36 -27.13 -2.45
C PRO A 17 29.67 -27.75 -1.23
N ALA A 18 29.97 -29.03 -0.97
CA ALA A 18 29.44 -29.72 0.20
C ALA A 18 29.95 -29.06 1.51
N ASN A 19 29.06 -28.93 2.49
CA ASN A 19 29.33 -28.31 3.80
C ASN A 19 29.78 -26.83 3.75
N ASP A 20 29.47 -26.13 2.66
CA ASP A 20 29.78 -24.71 2.49
C ASP A 20 28.50 -23.88 2.25
N GLY A 21 28.60 -22.57 2.46
CA GLY A 21 27.53 -21.61 2.25
C GLY A 21 27.85 -20.66 1.10
N HIS A 22 26.83 -20.26 0.33
CA HIS A 22 27.00 -19.29 -0.74
C HIS A 22 25.95 -18.18 -0.66
N ALA A 23 26.40 -16.92 -0.61
CA ALA A 23 25.52 -15.76 -0.62
C ALA A 23 25.06 -15.43 -2.05
N VAL A 24 23.76 -15.19 -2.23
CA VAL A 24 23.19 -14.76 -3.51
C VAL A 24 22.38 -13.49 -3.29
N SER A 25 22.62 -12.48 -4.13
CA SER A 25 21.93 -11.19 -4.03
C SER A 25 21.17 -10.87 -5.31
N PHE A 26 20.00 -10.27 -5.15
CA PHE A 26 19.15 -9.81 -6.25
C PHE A 26 18.91 -8.31 -6.12
N LEU A 27 19.12 -7.57 -7.21
CA LEU A 27 18.67 -6.19 -7.30
C LEU A 27 17.16 -6.20 -7.57
N ILE A 28 16.40 -5.55 -6.70
CA ILE A 28 14.95 -5.40 -6.80
C ILE A 28 14.60 -3.91 -6.83
N LYS A 29 13.54 -3.55 -7.56
CA LYS A 29 12.97 -2.20 -7.57
C LYS A 29 11.48 -2.30 -7.27
N ALA A 30 11.08 -1.79 -6.12
CA ALA A 30 9.66 -1.69 -5.77
C ALA A 30 8.95 -0.75 -6.74
N ARG A 31 7.71 -1.11 -7.12
CA ARG A 31 6.86 -0.30 -8.03
C ARG A 31 5.59 0.22 -7.35
N LYS A 32 5.34 -0.21 -6.11
CA LYS A 32 4.15 0.10 -5.33
C LYS A 32 4.57 0.36 -3.88
N LEU A 33 3.84 1.22 -3.21
CA LEU A 33 3.96 1.43 -1.76
C LEU A 33 3.26 0.32 -1.00
N GLY A 34 3.60 0.17 0.29
CA GLY A 34 3.00 -0.80 1.19
C GLY A 34 3.84 -2.07 1.36
N GLU A 35 3.18 -3.15 1.76
CA GLU A 35 3.83 -4.43 2.04
C GLU A 35 3.91 -5.28 0.78
N ILE A 36 5.13 -5.65 0.39
CA ILE A 36 5.40 -6.49 -0.79
C ILE A 36 6.00 -7.81 -0.31
N ALA A 37 5.30 -8.91 -0.56
CA ALA A 37 5.84 -10.24 -0.32
C ALA A 37 6.90 -10.59 -1.38
N ILE A 38 8.09 -10.95 -0.91
CA ILE A 38 9.19 -11.47 -1.71
C ILE A 38 9.33 -12.94 -1.41
N LYS A 39 8.97 -13.77 -2.39
CA LYS A 39 9.16 -15.22 -2.31
C LYS A 39 10.51 -15.60 -2.93
N ILE A 40 11.30 -16.34 -2.17
CA ILE A 40 12.59 -16.88 -2.60
C ILE A 40 12.47 -18.39 -2.58
N GLU A 41 12.86 -19.03 -3.69
CA GLU A 41 12.86 -20.48 -3.83
C GLU A 41 14.26 -20.93 -4.25
N ALA A 42 14.83 -21.88 -3.51
CA ALA A 42 16.08 -22.53 -3.82
C ALA A 42 15.80 -24.01 -4.11
N VAL A 43 16.24 -24.49 -5.28
CA VAL A 43 16.00 -25.88 -5.70
C VAL A 43 17.33 -26.47 -6.13
N ASN A 44 17.62 -27.67 -5.65
CA ASN A 44 18.70 -28.52 -6.16
C ASN A 44 18.11 -29.88 -6.58
N ALA A 45 18.96 -30.80 -7.06
CA ALA A 45 18.52 -32.10 -7.56
C ALA A 45 17.86 -33.00 -6.48
N LEU A 46 18.07 -32.73 -5.20
CA LEU A 46 17.65 -33.58 -4.08
C LEU A 46 16.54 -32.94 -3.24
N LYS A 47 16.51 -31.60 -3.12
CA LYS A 47 15.66 -30.85 -2.20
C LYS A 47 15.30 -29.47 -2.77
N ALA A 48 14.18 -28.96 -2.30
CA ALA A 48 13.75 -27.59 -2.51
C ALA A 48 13.49 -26.93 -1.15
N ASP A 49 13.80 -25.63 -1.05
CA ASP A 49 13.53 -24.79 0.11
C ASP A 49 12.92 -23.46 -0.37
N SER A 50 12.10 -22.84 0.47
CA SER A 50 11.47 -21.56 0.15
C SER A 50 11.25 -20.70 1.38
N VAL A 51 11.48 -19.40 1.21
CA VAL A 51 11.28 -18.38 2.25
C VAL A 51 10.44 -17.26 1.67
N GLU A 52 9.48 -16.77 2.44
CA GLU A 52 8.70 -15.57 2.13
C GLU A 52 9.11 -14.45 3.10
N HIS A 53 9.42 -13.28 2.54
CA HIS A 53 9.81 -12.11 3.31
C HIS A 53 8.99 -10.90 2.92
N ILE A 54 8.52 -10.12 3.90
CA ILE A 54 7.70 -8.94 3.66
C ILE A 54 8.61 -7.70 3.60
N LEU A 55 8.69 -7.08 2.43
CA LEU A 55 9.35 -5.80 2.23
C LEU A 55 8.35 -4.66 2.39
N ARG A 56 8.53 -3.82 3.41
CA ARG A 56 7.73 -2.62 3.63
C ARG A 56 8.31 -1.45 2.84
N VAL A 57 7.57 -0.97 1.84
CA VAL A 57 7.91 0.16 1.00
C VAL A 57 7.17 1.40 1.47
N ILE A 58 7.94 2.41 1.88
CA ILE A 58 7.41 3.71 2.30
C ILE A 58 7.62 4.75 1.19
N PRO A 59 6.74 5.76 1.11
CA PRO A 59 6.92 6.91 0.22
C PRO A 59 8.14 7.75 0.61
N GLU A 60 8.63 8.54 -0.35
CA GLU A 60 9.76 9.46 -0.16
C GLU A 60 9.27 10.79 0.42
N SER A 61 8.09 11.22 -0.02
CA SER A 61 7.52 12.50 0.33
C SER A 61 6.97 12.54 1.76
N HIS A 62 6.90 13.74 2.32
CA HIS A 62 6.40 13.96 3.68
C HIS A 62 4.89 13.74 3.79
N LEU A 63 4.47 13.13 4.90
CA LEU A 63 3.06 12.91 5.19
C LEU A 63 2.30 14.23 5.33
N ILE A 64 1.29 14.42 4.49
CA ILE A 64 0.35 15.54 4.59
C ILE A 64 -1.04 14.98 4.88
N ARG A 65 -1.69 15.55 5.90
CA ARG A 65 -3.05 15.21 6.30
C ARG A 65 -3.95 16.44 6.15
N ARG A 66 -5.08 16.26 5.47
CA ARG A 66 -6.17 17.23 5.43
C ARG A 66 -7.41 16.58 6.02
N ASN A 67 -8.10 17.32 6.88
CA ASN A 67 -9.35 16.89 7.48
C ASN A 67 -10.47 17.84 7.04
N GLU A 68 -11.55 17.29 6.50
CA GLU A 68 -12.79 18.04 6.27
C GLU A 68 -13.93 17.38 7.02
N ALA A 69 -14.59 18.15 7.88
CA ALA A 69 -15.72 17.68 8.69
C ALA A 69 -16.97 18.53 8.44
N ARG A 70 -18.13 17.87 8.41
CA ARG A 70 -19.44 18.48 8.21
C ARG A 70 -20.42 17.92 9.25
N PHE A 71 -21.19 18.79 9.87
CA PHE A 71 -22.29 18.38 10.73
C PHE A 71 -23.60 18.39 9.95
N VAL A 72 -24.38 17.33 10.11
CA VAL A 72 -25.66 17.14 9.45
C VAL A 72 -26.75 17.08 10.50
N ASP A 73 -27.72 17.98 10.39
CA ASP A 73 -28.93 17.99 11.19
C ASP A 73 -30.13 17.67 10.27
N LEU A 74 -30.76 16.52 10.52
CA LEU A 74 -31.91 16.02 9.75
C LEU A 74 -33.25 16.28 10.46
N THR A 75 -33.28 17.09 11.52
CA THR A 75 -34.52 17.38 12.26
C THR A 75 -35.54 18.13 11.41
N LYS A 76 -35.09 18.95 10.47
CA LYS A 76 -35.94 19.78 9.60
C LYS A 76 -36.06 19.25 8.16
N GLN A 77 -35.18 18.34 7.75
CA GLN A 77 -35.11 17.82 6.38
C GLN A 77 -34.87 16.31 6.40
N ARG A 78 -35.61 15.57 5.57
CA ARG A 78 -35.56 14.09 5.55
C ARG A 78 -34.29 13.53 4.89
N SER A 79 -33.59 14.36 4.11
CA SER A 79 -32.32 14.05 3.47
C SER A 79 -31.49 15.33 3.32
N ALA A 80 -30.16 15.18 3.34
CA ALA A 80 -29.20 16.25 3.06
C ALA A 80 -28.13 15.71 2.12
N SER A 81 -27.66 16.55 1.19
CA SER A 81 -26.59 16.22 0.25
C SER A 81 -25.48 17.26 0.40
N TYR A 82 -24.24 16.80 0.44
CA TYR A 82 -23.06 17.66 0.59
C TYR A 82 -22.02 17.29 -0.46
N ASP A 83 -21.56 18.30 -1.20
CA ASP A 83 -20.42 18.16 -2.09
C ASP A 83 -19.15 18.50 -1.31
N ILE A 84 -18.17 17.60 -1.36
CA ILE A 84 -16.91 17.71 -0.62
C ILE A 84 -15.77 17.67 -1.64
N ALA A 85 -15.07 18.79 -1.76
CA ALA A 85 -14.01 18.96 -2.75
C ALA A 85 -12.67 18.47 -2.18
N ILE A 86 -12.13 17.40 -2.78
CA ILE A 86 -10.84 16.83 -2.36
C ILE A 86 -9.72 17.43 -3.22
N ASP A 87 -9.02 18.41 -2.66
CA ASP A 87 -7.86 19.04 -3.28
C ASP A 87 -6.58 18.21 -3.04
N ILE A 88 -6.19 17.42 -4.04
CA ILE A 88 -4.98 16.59 -4.03
C ILE A 88 -3.86 17.37 -4.73
N PRO A 89 -2.73 17.66 -4.03
CA PRO A 89 -1.61 18.34 -4.64
C PRO A 89 -1.01 17.55 -5.81
N ARG A 90 -0.46 18.24 -6.81
CA ARG A 90 0.13 17.60 -8.00
C ARG A 90 1.42 16.85 -7.72
N ASN A 91 2.09 17.14 -6.61
CA ASN A 91 3.41 16.61 -6.22
C ASN A 91 3.32 15.40 -5.28
N VAL A 92 2.19 14.70 -5.27
CA VAL A 92 1.95 13.53 -4.41
C VAL A 92 2.55 12.28 -5.04
N ASP A 93 3.16 11.43 -4.21
CA ASP A 93 3.72 10.15 -4.63
C ASP A 93 2.62 9.24 -5.18
N ALA A 94 2.89 8.59 -6.32
CA ALA A 94 1.89 7.75 -6.98
C ALA A 94 1.45 6.58 -6.06
N GLY A 95 0.14 6.51 -5.79
CA GLY A 95 -0.46 5.48 -4.94
C GLY A 95 -0.37 5.76 -3.44
N SER A 96 0.03 6.96 -3.02
CA SER A 96 0.08 7.35 -1.60
C SER A 96 -1.23 7.98 -1.09
N VAL A 97 -2.14 8.38 -1.99
CA VAL A 97 -3.42 9.00 -1.65
C VAL A 97 -4.35 7.99 -0.97
N PHE A 98 -4.75 8.30 0.24
CA PHE A 98 -5.70 7.52 1.04
C PHE A 98 -6.78 8.44 1.63
N ILE A 99 -8.04 8.17 1.32
CA ILE A 99 -9.18 8.94 1.82
C ILE A 99 -10.00 8.05 2.75
N LYS A 100 -10.15 8.48 4.01
CA LYS A 100 -10.96 7.81 5.01
C LYS A 100 -12.21 8.62 5.31
N PHE A 101 -13.36 8.03 5.04
CA PHE A 101 -14.66 8.54 5.49
C PHE A 101 -15.01 7.97 6.86
N THR A 102 -15.58 8.79 7.73
CA THR A 102 -16.13 8.36 9.01
C THR A 102 -17.41 9.13 9.30
N LEU A 103 -18.45 8.40 9.70
CA LEU A 103 -19.71 8.96 10.17
C LEU A 103 -19.80 8.66 11.66
N ASP A 104 -19.93 9.72 12.46
CA ASP A 104 -20.10 9.64 13.90
C ASP A 104 -21.44 10.28 14.28
N ARG A 105 -22.09 9.75 15.30
CA ARG A 105 -23.32 10.32 15.85
C ARG A 105 -22.97 11.04 17.14
N GLU A 106 -23.18 12.35 17.17
CA GLU A 106 -23.06 13.10 18.41
C GLU A 106 -24.18 12.63 19.36
N LEU A 107 -23.82 12.26 20.60
CA LEU A 107 -24.79 11.82 21.61
C LEU A 107 -25.54 12.99 22.26
N VAL A 108 -24.97 14.20 22.22
CA VAL A 108 -25.47 15.39 22.93
C VAL A 108 -26.40 16.24 22.06
N HIS A 109 -26.23 16.20 20.74
CA HIS A 109 -27.08 16.88 19.77
C HIS A 109 -27.69 15.84 18.80
N VAL A 110 -28.90 16.08 18.28
CA VAL A 110 -29.48 15.24 17.21
C VAL A 110 -28.82 15.58 15.87
N SER A 111 -27.49 15.52 15.84
CA SER A 111 -26.65 15.80 14.68
C SER A 111 -25.70 14.63 14.44
N LEU A 112 -25.42 14.38 13.16
CA LEU A 112 -24.36 13.46 12.74
C LEU A 112 -23.14 14.27 12.33
N GLY A 113 -21.97 13.86 12.79
CA GLY A 113 -20.68 14.34 12.31
C GLY A 113 -20.19 13.46 11.17
N ILE A 114 -19.92 14.06 10.03
CA ILE A 114 -19.23 13.43 8.91
C ILE A 114 -17.80 13.94 8.91
N THR A 115 -16.80 13.06 8.87
CA THR A 115 -15.38 13.40 8.85
C THR A 115 -14.67 12.69 7.71
N PHE A 116 -13.91 13.43 6.92
CA PHE A 116 -13.02 12.93 5.88
C PHE A 116 -11.58 13.21 6.26
N LEU A 117 -10.81 12.16 6.55
CA LEU A 117 -9.37 12.25 6.69
C LEU A 117 -8.70 11.87 5.37
N ILE A 118 -8.13 12.85 4.71
CA ILE A 118 -7.39 12.70 3.46
C ILE A 118 -5.91 12.70 3.83
N THR A 119 -5.24 11.60 3.50
CA THR A 119 -3.82 11.38 3.78
C THR A 119 -3.11 11.18 2.46
N PHE A 120 -2.01 11.89 2.22
CA PHE A 120 -1.15 11.69 1.07
C PHE A 120 0.30 11.86 1.49
N PHE A 121 1.17 11.19 0.76
CA PHE A 121 2.61 11.38 0.86
C PHE A 121 3.07 11.97 -0.45
#